data_AF-A0A101V935-F1
#
_entry.id   AF-A0A101V935-F1
#
_cell.length_a   1.000
_cell.length_b   1.000
_cell.length_c   1.000
_cell.angle_alpha   90.00
_cell.angle_beta   90.00
_cell.angle_gamma   90.00
#
_symmetry.space_group_name_H-M   'P 1'
#
loop_
_entity.id
_entity.type
_entity.pdbx_description
1 polymer ?
#
loop_
_entity_poly.entity_id
_entity_poly.type
_entity_poly.pdbx_seq_one_letter_code
_entity_poly.pdbx_strand_id
1 'polypeptide(L)'
;MDRKEKYRKWYAEVVDKLGYRFSDDQELVEFLLEQEVQIEKKYGSPYCPCQAMIGDRERDMKIVCPCIPFHREEFDQMKRCWCGLFVHKD
;
A
#
# COMPACT_ATOMS: atom_id res chain seq x y z
N MET A 1 15.59 3.88 12.77
CA MET A 1 14.50 4.01 11.79
C MET A 1 13.28 3.31 12.32
N ASP A 2 12.24 4.09 12.54
CA ASP A 2 10.91 3.58 12.88
C ASP A 2 10.36 2.69 11.75
N ARG A 3 9.42 1.79 12.06
CA ARG A 3 8.87 0.85 11.06
C ARG A 3 8.16 1.61 9.94
N LYS A 4 7.50 2.71 10.25
CA LYS A 4 6.82 3.58 9.29
C LYS A 4 7.80 4.23 8.32
N GLU A 5 8.94 4.70 8.80
CA GLU A 5 10.00 5.26 7.94
C GLU A 5 10.56 4.21 6.97
N LYS A 6 10.68 2.95 7.41
CA LYS A 6 11.08 1.85 6.54
C LYS A 6 10.07 1.61 5.42
N TYR A 7 8.78 1.61 5.74
CA TYR A 7 7.72 1.51 4.73
C TYR A 7 7.71 2.70 3.79
N ARG A 8 7.82 3.93 4.30
CA ARG A 8 7.88 5.11 3.46
C ARG A 8 9.02 5.03 2.44
N LYS A 9 10.22 4.64 2.88
CA LYS A 9 11.37 4.48 1.99
C LYS A 9 11.18 3.34 0.99
N TRP A 10 10.84 2.14 1.48
CA TRP A 10 10.72 0.96 0.64
C TRP A 10 9.61 1.09 -0.40
N TYR A 11 8.43 1.56 0.02
CA TYR A 11 7.33 1.80 -0.90
C TYR A 11 7.66 2.86 -1.94
N ALA A 12 8.27 3.98 -1.55
CA ALA A 12 8.70 4.99 -2.51
C ALA A 12 9.57 4.37 -3.63
N GLU A 13 10.57 3.56 -3.28
CA GLU A 13 11.46 2.91 -4.25
C GLU A 13 10.73 1.90 -5.17
N VAL A 14 9.76 1.17 -4.64
CA VAL A 14 9.00 0.16 -5.39
C VAL A 14 7.96 0.81 -6.31
N VAL A 15 7.11 1.67 -5.75
CA VAL A 15 5.98 2.26 -6.49
C VAL A 15 6.45 3.25 -7.55
N ASP A 16 7.60 3.91 -7.33
CA ASP A 16 8.24 4.79 -8.31
C ASP A 16 8.52 4.08 -9.64
N LYS A 17 9.04 2.84 -9.56
CA LYS A 17 9.30 1.96 -10.71
C LYS A 17 8.03 1.43 -11.37
N LEU A 18 6.92 1.44 -10.64
CA LEU A 18 5.61 1.03 -11.14
C LEU A 18 4.82 2.19 -11.78
N GLY A 19 5.34 3.42 -11.74
CA GLY A 19 4.66 4.60 -12.30
C GLY A 19 3.80 5.37 -11.30
N TYR A 20 3.96 5.08 -10.01
CA TYR A 20 3.17 5.66 -8.92
C TYR A 20 4.06 6.45 -7.97
N ARG A 21 3.42 7.27 -7.13
CA ARG A 21 4.04 8.00 -6.02
C ARG A 21 3.09 8.02 -4.83
N PHE A 22 3.56 8.41 -3.65
CA PHE A 22 2.66 8.71 -2.54
C PHE A 22 1.71 9.84 -2.89
N SER A 23 0.51 9.80 -2.29
CA SER A 23 -0.43 10.91 -2.32
C SER A 23 0.19 12.20 -1.77
N ASP A 24 -0.31 13.34 -2.27
CA ASP A 24 0.05 14.67 -1.75
C ASP A 24 -0.55 14.93 -0.36
N ASP A 25 -1.64 14.22 -0.03
CA ASP A 25 -2.28 14.26 1.29
C ASP A 25 -1.40 13.58 2.34
N GLN A 26 -0.59 14.37 3.04
CA GLN A 26 0.35 13.87 4.03
C GLN A 26 -0.35 13.26 5.26
N GLU A 27 -1.54 13.75 5.63
CA GLU A 27 -2.29 13.20 6.76
C GLU A 27 -2.80 11.80 6.42
N LEU A 28 -3.33 11.61 5.20
CA LEU A 28 -3.73 10.30 4.69
C LEU A 28 -2.55 9.33 4.64
N VAL A 29 -1.41 9.75 4.06
CA VAL A 29 -0.21 8.92 3.97
C VAL A 29 0.25 8.47 5.35
N GLU A 30 0.31 9.40 6.30
CA GLU A 30 0.76 9.13 7.66
C GLU A 30 -0.19 8.16 8.38
N PHE A 31 -1.50 8.39 8.26
CA PHE A 31 -2.53 7.51 8.81
C PHE A 31 -2.43 6.09 8.25
N LEU A 32 -2.36 5.94 6.93
CA LEU A 32 -2.33 4.63 6.27
C LEU A 32 -1.05 3.84 6.59
N LEU A 33 0.11 4.50 6.61
CA LEU A 33 1.34 3.83 7.00
C LEU A 33 1.31 3.38 8.47
N GLU A 34 0.70 4.17 9.36
CA GLU A 34 0.48 3.74 10.75
C GLU A 34 -0.42 2.51 10.82
N GLN A 35 -1.54 2.48 10.08
CA GLN A 35 -2.41 1.29 10.01
C GLN A 35 -1.66 0.05 9.52
N GLU A 36 -0.85 0.17 8.48
CA GLU A 36 -0.06 -0.95 7.95
C GLU A 36 0.95 -1.48 8.97
N VAL A 37 1.57 -0.61 9.77
CA VAL A 37 2.44 -1.04 10.89
C VAL A 37 1.66 -1.83 11.93
N GLN A 38 0.43 -1.41 12.27
CA GLN A 38 -0.40 -2.14 13.24
C GLN A 38 -0.90 -3.48 12.68
N ILE A 39 -1.25 -3.52 11.40
CA ILE A 39 -1.65 -4.75 10.69
C ILE A 39 -0.49 -5.73 10.66
N GLU A 40 0.72 -5.28 10.32
CA GLU A 40 1.90 -6.13 10.32
C GLU A 40 2.19 -6.70 11.70
N LYS A 41 2.10 -5.89 12.77
CA LYS A 41 2.28 -6.38 14.15
C LYS A 41 1.31 -7.52 14.48
N LYS A 42 0.09 -7.49 13.93
CA LYS A 42 -0.96 -8.48 14.21
C LYS A 42 -0.87 -9.72 13.31
N TYR A 43 -0.52 -9.55 12.04
CA TYR A 43 -0.64 -10.60 11.01
C TYR A 43 0.69 -10.99 10.34
N GLY A 44 1.79 -10.32 10.69
CA GLY A 44 3.14 -10.61 10.20
C GLY A 44 3.48 -10.01 8.83
N SER A 45 2.57 -9.27 8.20
CA SER A 45 2.81 -8.60 6.90
C SER A 45 1.93 -7.35 6.77
N PRO A 46 2.36 -6.33 6.00
CA PRO A 46 1.59 -5.11 5.81
C PRO A 46 0.47 -5.31 4.78
N TYR A 47 -0.60 -6.01 5.15
CA TYR A 47 -1.80 -6.13 4.31
C TYR A 47 -2.50 -4.78 4.13
N CYS A 48 -3.19 -4.56 3.00
CA CYS A 48 -3.88 -3.27 2.74
C CYS A 48 -4.87 -3.01 3.88
N PRO A 49 -4.82 -1.84 4.54
CA PRO A 49 -5.81 -1.46 5.55
C PRO A 49 -7.21 -1.27 4.97
N CYS A 50 -7.31 -1.22 3.65
CA CYS A 50 -8.54 -1.01 2.89
C CYS A 50 -9.27 -2.28 2.46
N GLN A 51 -8.63 -3.44 2.60
CA GLN A 51 -9.17 -4.73 2.16
C GLN A 51 -9.25 -5.68 3.34
N ALA A 52 -10.32 -6.45 3.42
CA ALA A 52 -10.48 -7.47 4.45
C ALA A 52 -9.67 -8.72 4.08
N MET A 53 -8.90 -9.25 5.02
CA MET A 53 -8.36 -10.60 4.91
C MET A 53 -9.48 -11.61 5.08
N ILE A 54 -9.45 -12.66 4.27
CA ILE A 54 -10.48 -13.71 4.28
C ILE A 54 -9.97 -15.04 4.85
N GLY A 55 -8.69 -15.10 5.26
CA GLY A 55 -8.07 -16.30 5.83
C GLY A 55 -7.61 -17.31 4.79
N ASP A 56 -7.65 -16.94 3.51
CA ASP A 56 -7.07 -17.70 2.41
C ASP A 56 -5.72 -17.09 2.07
N ARG A 57 -4.64 -17.82 2.34
CA ARG A 57 -3.28 -17.33 2.16
C ARG A 57 -3.00 -16.85 0.74
N GLU A 58 -3.44 -17.58 -0.29
CA GLU A 58 -3.14 -17.21 -1.67
C GLU A 58 -3.85 -15.92 -2.08
N ARG A 59 -5.07 -15.71 -1.58
CA ARG A 59 -5.84 -14.48 -1.84
C ARG A 59 -5.34 -13.31 -1.00
N ASP A 60 -5.09 -13.52 0.28
CA ASP A 60 -4.63 -12.48 1.21
C ASP A 60 -3.25 -11.96 0.81
N MET A 61 -2.38 -12.81 0.24
CA MET A 61 -1.07 -12.36 -0.26
C MET A 61 -1.17 -11.34 -1.40
N LYS A 62 -2.30 -11.30 -2.14
CA LYS A 62 -2.51 -10.30 -3.22
C LYS A 62 -2.79 -8.91 -2.69
N ILE A 63 -3.19 -8.78 -1.42
CA ILE A 63 -3.46 -7.49 -0.79
C ILE A 63 -2.30 -7.01 0.10
N VAL A 64 -1.15 -7.68 0.11
CA VAL A 64 0.07 -7.17 0.76
C VAL A 64 0.54 -5.90 0.08
N CYS A 65 0.76 -4.84 0.85
CA CYS A 65 1.17 -3.54 0.36
C CYS A 65 2.66 -3.54 -0.06
N PRO A 66 3.02 -2.96 -1.22
CA PRO A 66 2.14 -2.36 -2.22
C PRO A 66 1.50 -3.42 -3.14
N CYS A 67 0.17 -3.53 -3.13
CA CYS A 67 -0.57 -4.53 -3.91
C CYS A 67 -0.75 -4.18 -5.40
N ILE A 68 -0.12 -3.08 -5.85
CA ILE A 68 -0.22 -2.56 -7.23
C ILE A 68 0.00 -3.64 -8.30
N PRO A 69 1.00 -4.54 -8.20
CA PRO A 69 1.21 -5.56 -9.24
C PRO A 69 0.01 -6.50 -9.48
N PHE A 70 -0.86 -6.68 -8.48
CA PHE A 70 -2.04 -7.54 -8.58
C PHE A 70 -3.30 -6.81 -9.06
N HIS A 71 -3.30 -5.47 -9.04
CA HIS A 71 -4.46 -4.62 -9.33
C HIS A 71 -4.10 -3.47 -10.29
N ARG A 72 -3.09 -3.72 -11.13
CA ARG A 72 -2.46 -2.68 -11.96
C ARG A 72 -3.45 -2.07 -12.95
N GLU A 73 -4.26 -2.92 -13.58
CA GLU A 73 -5.22 -2.50 -14.60
C GLU A 73 -6.26 -1.53 -14.01
N GLU A 74 -6.82 -1.88 -12.85
CA GLU A 74 -7.81 -1.04 -12.16
C GLU A 74 -7.18 0.26 -11.65
N PHE A 75 -5.98 0.18 -11.06
CA PHE A 75 -5.31 1.36 -10.50
C PHE A 75 -4.86 2.35 -11.58
N ASP A 76 -4.47 1.87 -12.75
CA ASP A 76 -4.10 2.74 -13.88
C ASP A 76 -5.31 3.51 -14.42
N GLN A 77 -6.48 2.85 -14.49
CA GLN A 77 -7.74 3.48 -14.90
C GLN A 77 -8.21 4.51 -13.86
N MET A 78 -8.10 4.19 -12.57
CA MET A 78 -8.48 5.07 -11.47
C MET A 78 -7.43 6.17 -11.19
N LYS A 79 -6.23 6.03 -11.74
CA LYS A 79 -5.03 6.85 -11.46
C LYS A 79 -4.63 6.90 -9.97
N ARG A 80 -5.02 5.87 -9.20
CA ARG A 80 -4.66 5.69 -7.78
C ARG A 80 -4.96 4.26 -7.32
N CYS A 81 -4.32 3.83 -6.23
CA CYS A 81 -4.76 2.63 -5.51
C CYS A 81 -6.07 2.90 -4.74
N TRP A 82 -6.78 1.84 -4.32
CA TRP A 82 -8.09 1.96 -3.69
C TRP A 82 -8.13 2.85 -2.44
N CYS A 83 -7.13 2.76 -1.57
CA CYS A 83 -7.05 3.60 -0.37
C CYS A 83 -6.51 5.00 -0.62
N GLY A 84 -6.01 5.28 -1.82
CA GLY A 84 -5.38 6.55 -2.17
C GLY A 84 -3.99 6.74 -1.59
N LEU A 85 -3.34 5.73 -0.98
CA LEU A 85 -1.95 5.84 -0.52
C LEU A 85 -1.00 6.20 -1.66
N PHE A 86 -1.22 5.58 -2.82
CA PHE A 86 -0.45 5.77 -4.03
C PHE A 86 -1.32 6.37 -5.13
N VAL A 87 -0.78 7.37 -5.82
CA VAL A 87 -1.38 8.03 -6.97
C VAL A 87 -0.47 7.87 -8.19
N HIS A 88 -1.06 7.85 -9.39
CA HIS A 88 -0.30 7.79 -10.61
C HIS A 88 0.60 9.04 -10.76
N LYS A 89 1.74 8.91 -11.42
CA LYS A 89 2.63 10.04 -11.73
C LYS A 89 2.17 10.90 -12.92
N ASP A 90 1.11 10.48 -13.60
CA ASP A 90 0.60 11.16 -14.80
C ASP A 90 -0.42 12.23 -14.40
#